data_AF-A0A6M0RCR9-F1
#
_entry.id   AF-A0A6M0RCR9-F1
#
_cell.length_a   1.000
_cell.length_b   1.000
_cell.length_c   1.000
_cell.angle_alpha   90.00
_cell.angle_beta   90.00
_cell.angle_gamma   90.00
#
_symmetry.space_group_name_H-M   'P 1'
#
loop_
_entity.id
_entity.type
_entity.pdbx_description
1 polymer ?
#
loop_
_entity_poly.entity_id
_entity_poly.type
_entity_poly.pdbx_seq_one_letter_code
_entity_poly.pdbx_strand_id
1 'polypeptide(L)'
;MDKKEDLIIKDKAYKDYVSGMKYKDIAEKYTVSINTIKSWKRRLNWQRETNTKKGAKVQELQQLGKEIKKDLLDQLEENEIYGKHYEDLINDYMALWDIKNRLIADIKERGVSVEWNNGKQVGRKKNDSIPELNKTSAQMLKILAELGLKPSPKENGDMDDEM
;
A
#
# COMPACT_ATOMS: atom_id res chain seq x y z
N MET A 1 30.94 22.10 -23.86
CA MET A 1 29.71 22.54 -23.18
C MET A 1 30.07 23.68 -22.27
N ASP A 2 29.35 24.78 -22.41
CA ASP A 2 29.53 25.93 -21.55
C ASP A 2 29.02 25.58 -20.13
N LYS A 3 29.71 25.99 -19.06
CA LYS A 3 29.37 25.57 -17.68
C LYS A 3 27.94 25.99 -17.29
N LYS A 4 27.41 27.03 -17.92
CA LYS A 4 26.02 27.49 -17.75
C LYS A 4 25.01 26.53 -18.40
N GLU A 5 25.32 25.94 -19.54
CA GLU A 5 24.44 24.99 -20.24
C GLU A 5 24.29 23.70 -19.43
N ASP A 6 25.38 23.21 -18.84
CA ASP A 6 25.36 22.00 -17.99
C ASP A 6 24.48 22.18 -16.74
N LEU A 7 24.48 23.38 -16.14
CA LEU A 7 23.62 23.71 -15.00
C LEU A 7 22.14 23.72 -15.38
N ILE A 8 21.81 24.26 -16.56
CA ILE A 8 20.45 24.30 -17.08
C ILE A 8 19.94 22.89 -17.40
N ILE A 9 20.76 22.06 -18.04
CA ILE A 9 20.41 20.67 -18.37
C ILE A 9 20.14 19.88 -17.09
N LYS A 10 20.98 20.07 -16.07
CA LYS A 10 20.85 19.39 -14.77
C LYS A 10 19.58 19.77 -14.01
N ASP A 11 19.19 21.06 -14.01
CA ASP A 11 17.93 21.51 -13.39
C ASP A 11 16.71 20.93 -14.13
N LYS A 12 16.73 20.96 -15.47
CA LYS A 12 15.64 20.40 -16.28
C LYS A 12 15.53 18.88 -16.11
N ALA A 13 16.65 18.17 -16.12
CA ALA A 13 16.71 16.73 -15.87
C ALA A 13 16.21 16.36 -14.47
N TYR A 14 16.42 17.21 -13.46
CA TYR A 14 15.86 17.01 -12.12
C TYR A 14 14.32 17.14 -12.13
N LYS A 15 13.78 18.16 -12.79
CA LYS A 15 12.32 18.34 -12.93
C LYS A 15 11.67 17.15 -13.61
N ASP A 16 12.27 16.67 -14.71
CA ASP A 16 11.81 15.46 -15.41
C ASP A 16 11.95 14.19 -14.54
N TYR A 17 13.01 14.12 -13.73
CA TYR A 17 13.18 13.02 -12.78
C TYR A 17 12.08 13.00 -11.71
N VAL A 18 11.75 14.16 -11.14
CA VAL A 18 10.72 14.36 -10.12
C VAL A 18 9.32 14.10 -10.70
N SER A 19 9.06 14.47 -11.96
CA SER A 19 7.81 14.16 -12.66
C SER A 19 7.63 12.67 -13.01
N GLY A 20 8.63 11.84 -12.72
CA GLY A 20 8.55 10.39 -12.82
C GLY A 20 9.13 9.80 -14.10
N MET A 21 9.78 10.59 -14.97
CA MET A 21 10.46 10.04 -16.16
C MET A 21 11.56 9.04 -15.76
N LYS A 22 11.82 8.06 -16.63
CA LYS A 22 12.89 7.08 -16.40
C LYS A 22 14.24 7.70 -16.76
N TYR A 23 15.31 7.21 -16.14
CA TYR A 23 16.67 7.67 -16.44
C TYR A 23 17.05 7.50 -17.91
N LYS A 24 16.52 6.47 -18.59
CA LYS A 24 16.76 6.24 -20.01
C LYS A 24 16.18 7.37 -20.86
N ASP A 25 14.93 7.74 -20.59
CA ASP A 25 14.21 8.76 -21.36
C ASP A 25 14.80 10.17 -21.13
N ILE A 26 15.21 10.47 -19.89
CA ILE A 26 15.90 11.72 -19.55
C ILE A 26 17.27 11.79 -20.23
N ALA A 27 18.01 10.67 -20.25
CA ALA A 27 19.29 10.56 -20.92
C ALA A 27 19.17 10.83 -22.43
N GLU A 28 18.17 10.24 -23.08
CA GLU A 28 17.89 10.44 -24.50
C GLU A 28 17.46 11.88 -24.82
N LYS A 29 16.55 12.45 -24.01
CA LYS A 29 16.03 13.82 -24.17
C LYS A 29 17.11 14.90 -24.10
N TYR A 30 18.10 14.74 -23.23
CA TYR A 30 19.18 15.71 -23.07
C TYR A 30 20.49 15.26 -23.73
N THR A 31 20.47 14.18 -24.53
CA THR A 31 21.67 13.60 -25.17
C THR A 31 22.83 13.37 -24.19
N VAL A 32 22.51 12.96 -22.96
CA VAL A 32 23.49 12.63 -21.92
C VAL A 32 23.48 11.14 -21.62
N SER A 33 24.58 10.59 -21.15
CA SER A 33 24.61 9.17 -20.81
C SER A 33 23.69 8.87 -19.60
N ILE A 34 23.09 7.68 -19.57
CA ILE A 34 22.32 7.21 -18.40
C ILE A 34 23.17 7.21 -17.11
N ASN A 35 24.48 6.97 -17.24
CA ASN A 35 25.43 7.01 -16.13
C ASN A 35 25.63 8.45 -15.60
N THR A 36 25.53 9.45 -16.47
CA THR A 36 25.54 10.88 -16.09
C THR A 36 24.34 11.20 -15.21
N ILE A 37 23.14 10.79 -15.60
CA ILE A 37 21.91 10.99 -14.81
C ILE A 37 22.01 10.27 -13.45
N LYS A 38 22.48 9.02 -13.43
CA LYS A 38 22.71 8.26 -12.18
C LYS A 38 23.74 8.94 -11.26
N SER A 39 24.81 9.47 -11.84
CA SER A 39 25.83 10.22 -11.11
C SER A 39 25.26 11.51 -10.50
N TRP A 40 24.44 12.26 -11.24
CA TRP A 40 23.73 13.44 -10.71
C TRP A 40 22.81 13.08 -9.57
N LYS A 41 21.97 12.04 -9.73
CA LYS A 41 21.11 11.55 -8.65
C LYS A 41 21.90 11.25 -7.38
N ARG A 42 23.04 10.55 -7.50
CA ARG A 42 23.92 10.19 -6.38
C ARG A 42 24.60 11.41 -5.74
N ARG A 43 25.20 12.29 -6.56
CA ARG A 43 26.00 13.43 -6.09
C ARG A 43 25.15 14.57 -5.50
N LEU A 44 23.91 14.69 -5.96
CA LEU A 44 23.01 15.79 -5.61
C LEU A 44 21.85 15.32 -4.74
N ASN A 45 21.88 14.04 -4.34
CA ASN A 45 20.85 13.40 -3.53
C ASN A 45 19.43 13.64 -4.09
N TRP A 46 19.23 13.44 -5.39
CA TRP A 46 17.90 13.62 -5.97
C TRP A 46 16.93 12.61 -5.37
N GLN A 47 15.89 13.13 -4.74
CA GLN A 47 14.77 12.38 -4.18
C GLN A 47 13.55 12.61 -5.07
N ARG A 48 12.71 11.58 -5.20
CA ARG A 48 11.37 11.72 -5.75
C ARG A 48 10.44 10.80 -5.00
N GLU A 49 9.20 11.22 -4.83
CA GLU A 49 8.13 10.34 -4.36
C GLU A 49 7.90 9.29 -5.45
N THR A 50 8.32 8.06 -5.18
CA THR A 50 8.05 6.97 -6.10
C THR A 50 6.60 6.56 -5.93
N ASN A 51 5.74 6.95 -6.87
CA ASN A 51 4.53 6.20 -7.15
C ASN A 51 4.99 4.84 -7.68
N THR A 52 5.20 3.89 -6.78
CA THR A 52 5.46 2.49 -7.11
C THR A 52 4.35 2.06 -8.06
N LYS A 53 4.69 1.73 -9.30
CA LYS A 53 3.73 1.17 -10.25
C LYS A 53 3.10 -0.03 -9.55
N LYS A 54 1.82 0.10 -9.17
CA LYS A 54 1.06 -0.92 -8.47
C LYS A 54 0.97 -2.13 -9.40
N GLY A 55 1.68 -3.21 -9.08
CA GLY A 55 1.60 -4.47 -9.84
C GLY A 55 0.17 -5.01 -9.86
N ALA A 56 -0.15 -5.94 -10.77
CA ALA A 56 -1.49 -6.51 -10.94
C ALA A 56 -2.13 -6.95 -9.61
N LYS A 57 -1.37 -7.65 -8.76
CA LYS A 57 -1.79 -8.07 -7.41
C LYS A 57 -2.15 -6.92 -6.47
N VAL A 58 -1.51 -5.77 -6.62
CA VAL A 58 -1.80 -4.56 -5.82
C VAL A 58 -3.08 -3.88 -6.32
N GLN A 59 -3.37 -3.98 -7.61
CA GLN A 59 -4.61 -3.47 -8.20
C GLN A 59 -5.81 -4.34 -7.80
N GLU A 60 -5.66 -5.68 -7.88
CA GLU A 60 -6.67 -6.63 -7.39
C GLU A 60 -6.99 -6.42 -5.92
N LEU A 61 -5.98 -6.25 -5.07
CA LEU A 61 -6.19 -5.93 -3.65
C LEU A 61 -6.94 -4.61 -3.45
N GLN A 62 -6.62 -3.57 -4.22
CA GLN A 62 -7.34 -2.31 -4.12
C GLN A 62 -8.80 -2.41 -4.57
N GLN A 63 -9.05 -3.21 -5.59
CA GLN A 63 -10.41 -3.46 -6.06
C GLN A 63 -11.20 -4.23 -4.99
N LEU A 64 -10.61 -5.28 -4.42
CA LEU A 64 -11.20 -6.01 -3.30
C LEU A 64 -11.46 -5.11 -2.08
N GLY A 65 -10.54 -4.20 -1.75
CA GLY A 65 -10.75 -3.23 -0.66
C GLY A 65 -11.94 -2.30 -0.90
N LYS A 66 -12.15 -1.85 -2.15
CA LYS A 66 -13.33 -1.05 -2.51
C LYS A 66 -14.62 -1.85 -2.41
N GLU A 67 -14.59 -3.11 -2.86
CA GLU A 67 -15.73 -4.02 -2.77
C GLU A 67 -16.11 -4.28 -1.30
N ILE A 68 -15.14 -4.56 -0.44
CA ILE A 68 -15.36 -4.71 1.01
C ILE A 68 -15.96 -3.43 1.62
N LYS A 69 -15.41 -2.25 1.28
CA LYS A 69 -15.96 -0.99 1.80
C LYS A 69 -17.41 -0.79 1.38
N LYS A 70 -17.72 -1.07 0.12
CA LYS A 70 -19.08 -0.94 -0.42
C LYS A 70 -20.03 -1.91 0.30
N ASP A 71 -19.64 -3.18 0.40
CA ASP A 71 -20.41 -4.21 1.10
C ASP A 71 -20.73 -3.83 2.56
N LEU A 72 -19.75 -3.27 3.29
CA LEU A 72 -19.97 -2.79 4.65
C LEU A 72 -20.95 -1.60 4.71
N LEU A 73 -20.92 -0.69 3.74
CA LEU A 73 -21.86 0.42 3.66
C LEU A 73 -23.28 -0.07 3.31
N ASP A 74 -23.38 -0.97 2.33
CA ASP A 74 -24.64 -1.58 1.90
C ASP A 74 -25.29 -2.33 3.09
N GLN A 75 -24.51 -3.05 3.89
CA GLN A 75 -25.02 -3.71 5.11
C GLN A 75 -25.48 -2.74 6.20
N LEU A 76 -24.88 -1.55 6.33
CA LEU A 76 -25.40 -0.53 7.27
C LEU A 76 -26.75 -0.01 6.79
N GLU A 77 -26.91 0.23 5.49
CA GLU A 77 -28.16 0.68 4.88
C GLU A 77 -29.26 -0.38 5.02
N GLU A 78 -28.96 -1.66 4.73
CA GLU A 78 -29.90 -2.78 4.89
C GLU A 78 -30.38 -2.97 6.33
N ASN A 79 -29.51 -2.73 7.32
CA ASN A 79 -29.86 -2.81 8.74
C ASN A 79 -30.49 -1.50 9.27
N GLU A 80 -30.77 -0.53 8.40
CA GLU A 80 -31.30 0.79 8.74
C GLU A 80 -30.45 1.53 9.79
N ILE A 81 -29.13 1.30 9.79
CA ILE A 81 -28.16 1.91 10.69
C ILE A 81 -27.57 3.15 10.02
N TYR A 82 -27.91 4.33 10.55
CA TYR A 82 -27.45 5.60 10.02
C TYR A 82 -26.58 6.36 11.02
N GLY A 83 -25.54 7.03 10.52
CA GLY A 83 -24.71 7.93 11.32
C GLY A 83 -23.30 8.10 10.76
N LYS A 84 -22.82 9.34 10.73
CA LYS A 84 -21.47 9.66 10.24
C LYS A 84 -20.36 8.94 11.02
N HIS A 85 -20.59 8.63 12.29
CA HIS A 85 -19.63 7.87 13.11
C HIS A 85 -19.52 6.41 12.66
N TYR A 86 -20.58 5.80 12.12
CA TYR A 86 -20.50 4.46 11.54
C TYR A 86 -19.76 4.45 10.20
N GLU A 87 -19.95 5.48 9.36
CA GLU A 87 -19.13 5.67 8.15
C GLU A 87 -17.64 5.84 8.51
N ASP A 88 -17.34 6.59 9.57
CA ASP A 88 -15.98 6.78 10.07
C ASP A 88 -15.37 5.46 10.58
N LEU A 89 -16.13 4.66 11.33
CA LEU A 89 -15.73 3.32 11.75
C LEU A 89 -15.44 2.38 10.56
N ILE A 90 -16.20 2.47 9.47
CA ILE A 90 -15.90 1.74 8.23
C ILE A 90 -14.58 2.24 7.62
N ASN A 91 -14.34 3.55 7.60
CA ASN A 91 -13.08 4.09 7.10
C ASN A 91 -11.88 3.62 7.95
N ASP A 92 -12.03 3.60 9.27
CA ASP A 92 -11.04 3.05 10.20
C ASP A 92 -10.78 1.57 9.92
N TYR A 93 -11.85 0.78 9.71
CA TYR A 93 -11.73 -0.62 9.33
C TYR A 93 -10.92 -0.79 8.04
N MET A 94 -11.17 0.04 7.02
CA MET A 94 -10.42 0.00 5.76
C MET A 94 -8.95 0.41 5.93
N ALA A 95 -8.65 1.38 6.79
CA ALA A 95 -7.27 1.73 7.14
C ALA A 95 -6.54 0.58 7.85
N LEU A 96 -7.22 -0.11 8.76
CA LEU A 96 -6.69 -1.31 9.42
C LEU A 96 -6.52 -2.48 8.44
N TRP A 97 -7.42 -2.64 7.47
CA TRP A 97 -7.30 -3.65 6.41
C TRP A 97 -6.01 -3.46 5.58
N ASP A 98 -5.69 -2.22 5.22
CA ASP A 98 -4.44 -1.88 4.54
C ASP A 98 -3.21 -2.21 5.39
N ILE A 99 -3.23 -1.84 6.68
CA ILE A 99 -2.15 -2.15 7.64
C ILE A 99 -1.98 -3.67 7.76
N LYS A 100 -3.08 -4.41 7.96
CA LYS A 100 -3.09 -5.87 8.03
C LYS A 100 -2.42 -6.50 6.81
N ASN A 101 -2.76 -6.04 5.60
CA ASN A 101 -2.16 -6.56 4.37
C ASN A 101 -0.66 -6.28 4.26
N ARG A 102 -0.20 -5.10 4.70
CA ARG A 102 1.24 -4.77 4.76
C ARG A 102 1.98 -5.67 5.74
N LEU A 103 1.41 -5.92 6.92
CA LEU A 103 1.98 -6.82 7.93
C LEU A 103 2.05 -8.26 7.41
N ILE A 104 1.02 -8.74 6.73
CA ILE A 104 1.02 -10.07 6.07
C ILE A 104 2.10 -10.13 4.99
N ALA A 105 2.26 -9.08 4.19
CA ALA A 105 3.30 -9.02 3.16
C ALA A 105 4.70 -9.09 3.77
N ASP A 106 4.97 -8.32 4.83
CA ASP A 106 6.24 -8.37 5.57
C ASP A 106 6.51 -9.77 6.14
N ILE A 107 5.51 -10.42 6.76
CA ILE A 107 5.66 -11.78 7.31
C ILE A 107 5.96 -12.79 6.20
N LYS A 108 5.35 -12.66 5.02
CA LYS A 108 5.63 -13.53 3.87
C LYS A 108 7.04 -13.32 3.32
N GLU A 109 7.54 -12.09 3.35
CA GLU A 109 8.86 -11.73 2.84
C GLU A 109 9.99 -12.10 3.82
N ARG A 110 9.85 -11.71 5.09
CA ARG A 110 10.89 -11.86 6.13
C ARG A 110 10.74 -13.11 6.99
N GLY A 111 9.60 -13.78 6.93
CA GLY A 111 9.29 -14.95 7.73
C GLY A 111 8.95 -14.64 9.18
N VAL A 112 8.81 -15.69 9.99
CA VAL A 112 8.38 -15.59 11.39
C VAL A 112 9.48 -15.13 12.36
N SER A 113 10.74 -15.27 11.95
CA SER A 113 11.92 -14.89 12.71
C SER A 113 12.88 -14.12 11.82
N VAL A 114 13.31 -12.96 12.30
CA VAL A 114 14.09 -11.97 11.55
C VAL A 114 15.43 -11.75 12.21
N GLU A 115 16.45 -11.49 11.41
CA GLU A 115 17.77 -11.16 11.92
C GLU A 115 17.76 -9.77 12.55
N TRP A 116 18.34 -9.68 13.74
CA TRP A 116 18.56 -8.45 14.47
C TRP A 116 20.06 -8.24 14.60
N ASN A 117 20.50 -7.03 14.27
CA ASN A 117 21.89 -6.63 14.33
C ASN A 117 21.98 -5.26 15.01
N ASN A 118 22.74 -5.16 16.10
CA ASN A 118 23.00 -3.89 16.81
C ASN A 118 24.40 -3.31 16.54
N GLY A 119 25.10 -3.82 15.54
CA GLY A 119 26.47 -3.45 15.16
C GLY A 119 27.57 -4.22 15.91
N LYS A 120 27.28 -4.78 17.10
CA LYS A 120 28.23 -5.59 17.88
C LYS A 120 27.87 -7.08 17.91
N GLN A 121 26.58 -7.39 17.83
CA GLN A 121 26.05 -8.75 17.88
C GLN A 121 24.95 -8.93 16.83
N VAL A 122 24.93 -10.13 16.25
CA VAL A 122 23.88 -10.59 15.34
C VAL A 122 23.12 -11.72 16.03
N GLY A 123 21.80 -11.66 15.99
CA GLY A 123 20.91 -12.69 16.54
C GLY A 123 19.62 -12.81 15.74
N ARG A 124 18.75 -13.75 16.12
CA ARG A 124 17.41 -13.90 15.54
C ARG A 124 16.37 -13.51 16.58
N LYS A 125 15.40 -12.69 16.19
CA LYS A 125 14.24 -12.33 17.02
C LYS A 125 12.95 -12.65 16.29
N LYS A 126 11.84 -12.66 17.03
CA LYS A 126 10.50 -12.78 16.42
C LYS A 126 10.23 -11.59 15.49
N ASN A 127 9.54 -11.82 14.39
CA ASN A 127 9.11 -10.72 13.53
C ASN A 127 8.06 -9.85 14.25
N ASP A 128 8.33 -8.56 14.41
CA ASP A 128 7.47 -7.61 15.10
C ASP A 128 6.10 -7.45 14.38
N SER A 129 6.05 -7.76 13.08
CA SER A 129 4.80 -7.73 12.31
C SER A 129 3.75 -8.74 12.79
N ILE A 130 4.17 -9.84 13.45
CA ILE A 130 3.25 -10.88 13.94
C ILE A 130 2.35 -10.36 15.09
N PRO A 131 2.89 -9.87 16.21
CA PRO A 131 2.05 -9.34 17.29
C PRO A 131 1.20 -8.16 16.81
N GLU A 132 1.72 -7.30 15.94
CA GLU A 132 0.95 -6.19 15.38
C GLU A 132 -0.18 -6.66 14.46
N LEU A 133 0.02 -7.73 13.69
CA LEU A 133 -1.03 -8.35 12.87
C LEU A 133 -2.18 -8.86 13.74
N ASN A 134 -1.85 -9.52 14.85
CA ASN A 134 -2.86 -10.03 15.78
C ASN A 134 -3.65 -8.89 16.43
N LYS A 135 -2.97 -7.82 16.88
CA LYS A 135 -3.64 -6.63 17.45
C LYS A 135 -4.53 -5.93 16.44
N THR A 136 -4.03 -5.72 15.21
CA THR A 136 -4.79 -5.10 14.12
C THR A 136 -6.04 -5.93 13.82
N SER A 137 -5.89 -7.25 13.69
CA SER A 137 -7.02 -8.15 13.42
C SER A 137 -8.04 -8.14 14.55
N ALA A 138 -7.59 -8.11 15.82
CA ALA A 138 -8.49 -7.99 16.97
C ALA A 138 -9.27 -6.67 16.97
N GLN A 139 -8.62 -5.55 16.62
CA GLN A 139 -9.30 -4.26 16.53
C GLN A 139 -10.32 -4.23 15.38
N MET A 140 -9.99 -4.84 14.24
CA MET A 140 -10.93 -4.99 13.12
C MET A 140 -12.19 -5.77 13.53
N LEU A 141 -12.04 -6.86 14.27
CA LEU A 141 -13.17 -7.63 14.78
C LEU A 141 -14.05 -6.83 15.76
N LYS A 142 -13.46 -5.97 16.59
CA LYS A 142 -14.21 -5.07 17.47
C LYS A 142 -15.04 -4.06 16.70
N ILE A 143 -14.47 -3.45 15.65
CA ILE A 143 -15.23 -2.53 14.80
C ILE A 143 -16.43 -3.23 14.17
N LEU A 144 -16.25 -4.44 13.62
CA LEU A 144 -17.37 -5.19 13.06
C LEU A 144 -18.46 -5.50 14.10
N ALA A 145 -18.06 -5.82 15.34
CA ALA A 145 -18.99 -6.02 16.44
C ALA A 145 -19.74 -4.73 16.83
N GLU A 146 -19.06 -3.59 16.86
CA GLU A 146 -19.66 -2.27 17.16
C GLU A 146 -20.61 -1.78 16.06
N LEU A 147 -20.33 -2.13 14.79
CA LEU A 147 -21.24 -1.87 13.67
C LEU A 147 -22.51 -2.73 13.71
N GLY A 148 -22.58 -3.75 14.59
CA GLY A 148 -23.73 -4.64 14.70
C GLY A 148 -23.92 -5.57 13.50
N LEU A 149 -22.93 -5.65 12.62
CA LEU A 149 -22.97 -6.45 11.40
C LEU A 149 -22.86 -7.92 11.79
N LYS A 150 -24.00 -8.62 11.79
CA LYS A 150 -24.03 -10.08 11.91
C LYS A 150 -23.63 -10.68 10.57
N PRO A 151 -22.88 -11.80 10.55
CA PRO A 151 -22.74 -12.58 9.33
C PRO A 151 -24.14 -13.08 8.93
N SER A 152 -24.77 -12.43 7.96
CA SER A 152 -25.93 -12.98 7.28
C SER A 152 -25.41 -14.17 6.48
N PRO A 153 -25.92 -15.39 6.72
CA PRO A 153 -25.76 -16.44 5.72
C PRO A 153 -26.32 -15.85 4.43
N LYS A 154 -25.52 -15.82 3.36
CA LYS A 154 -26.15 -15.81 2.05
C LYS A 154 -27.02 -17.06 2.07
N GLU A 155 -28.34 -16.90 2.03
CA GLU A 155 -29.20 -17.98 1.60
C GLU A 155 -28.55 -18.43 0.29
N ASN A 156 -27.92 -19.61 0.32
CA ASN A 156 -27.83 -20.40 -0.88
C ASN A 156 -29.30 -20.50 -1.27
N GLY A 157 -29.71 -19.79 -2.32
CA GLY A 157 -31.00 -20.02 -2.91
C GLY A 157 -30.99 -21.49 -3.29
N ASP A 158 -31.52 -22.32 -2.41
CA ASP A 158 -31.98 -23.67 -2.70
C ASP A 158 -33.05 -23.46 -3.78
N MET A 159 -32.60 -23.33 -5.03
CA MET A 159 -33.41 -23.69 -6.19
C MET A 159 -33.38 -25.21 -6.24
N ASP A 160 -34.08 -25.85 -5.32
CA ASP A 160 -34.57 -27.19 -5.51
C ASP A 160 -36.08 -27.11 -5.70
N ASP A 161 -36.52 -27.74 -6.80
CA ASP A 161 -37.87 -28.18 -7.16
C ASP A 161 -39.00 -27.17 -7.48
N GLU A 162 -39.35 -27.05 -8.78
CA GLU A 162 -40.51 -27.79 -9.37
C GLU A 162 -40.79 -27.41 -10.85
N MET A 163 -40.87 -28.47 -11.70
CA MET A 163 -41.48 -28.63 -13.05
C MET A 163 -40.53 -28.94 -14.21
#